data_AF-A0A657PJF6-F1
#
_entry.id   AF-A0A657PJF6-F1
#
_cell.length_a   1.000
_cell.length_b   1.000
_cell.length_c   1.000
_cell.angle_alpha   90.00
_cell.angle_beta   90.00
_cell.angle_gamma   90.00
#
_symmetry.space_group_name_H-M   'P 1'
#
loop_
_entity.id
_entity.type
_entity.pdbx_description
1 polymer ?
#
loop_
_entity_poly.entity_id
_entity_poly.type
_entity_poly.pdbx_seq_one_letter_code
_entity_poly.pdbx_strand_id
1 'polypeptide(L)'
;TPAQDASGTIDGFSFTSASNNVTGVVDNLTITLKAAGSTTLAVSRDNEEIKADLQDIVDKYNALREVIAAERSDSLSTDTSLGFIENTVSDVLNGAAGGTFGYLADIGITRDRYGVMSIDSSVLDSVLENSRDDVIDLFTDETTGIAHRLYDHLTALIDTDGLILTRQDSLNVRKDDLELSEIRLEEIIDTYEERLVRQFARLDQVVASFEGISSYLENQLSSNN
;
A
#
# COMPACT_ATOMS: atom_id res chain seq x y z
N THR A 1 30.70 24.05 -50.55
CA THR A 1 30.14 22.88 -51.26
C THR A 1 28.65 23.09 -51.40
N PRO A 2 28.04 22.73 -52.54
CA PRO A 2 26.58 22.76 -52.68
C PRO A 2 25.92 21.79 -51.69
N ALA A 3 24.71 22.11 -51.25
CA ALA A 3 23.90 21.18 -50.45
C ALA A 3 23.61 19.92 -51.28
N GLN A 4 23.71 18.75 -50.65
CA GLN A 4 23.45 17.45 -51.27
C GLN A 4 22.55 16.64 -50.35
N ASP A 5 21.58 15.97 -50.95
CA ASP A 5 20.73 15.02 -50.24
C ASP A 5 21.52 13.75 -49.92
N ALA A 6 21.21 13.15 -48.76
CA ALA A 6 21.66 11.81 -48.45
C ALA A 6 20.96 10.81 -49.39
N SER A 7 21.70 9.83 -49.89
CA SER A 7 21.15 8.75 -50.71
C SER A 7 21.86 7.45 -50.39
N GLY A 8 21.15 6.33 -50.56
CA GLY A 8 21.67 5.00 -50.27
C GLY A 8 20.67 3.90 -50.60
N THR A 9 21.02 2.68 -50.21
CA THR A 9 20.16 1.51 -50.35
C THR A 9 20.00 0.79 -49.02
N ILE A 10 18.79 0.28 -48.74
CA ILE A 10 18.48 -0.63 -47.63
C ILE A 10 17.82 -1.86 -48.25
N ASP A 11 18.41 -3.03 -48.04
CA ASP A 11 17.95 -4.31 -48.60
C ASP A 11 17.66 -4.28 -50.12
N GLY A 12 18.43 -3.47 -50.85
CA GLY A 12 18.30 -3.30 -52.30
C GLY A 12 17.33 -2.20 -52.75
N PHE A 13 16.56 -1.60 -51.84
CA PHE A 13 15.67 -0.47 -52.13
C PHE A 13 16.40 0.86 -51.95
N SER A 14 16.34 1.72 -52.96
CA SER A 14 16.96 3.05 -52.92
C SER A 14 16.12 4.03 -52.09
N PHE A 15 16.78 4.84 -51.27
CA PHE A 15 16.15 5.97 -50.59
C PHE A 15 16.95 7.26 -50.83
N THR A 16 16.26 8.39 -50.70
CA THR A 16 16.85 9.73 -50.63
C THR A 16 16.29 10.45 -49.41
N SER A 17 17.10 11.28 -48.77
CA SER A 17 16.70 12.10 -47.62
C SER A 17 17.39 13.45 -47.68
N ALA A 18 16.65 14.52 -47.38
CA ALA A 18 17.19 15.87 -47.27
C ALA A 18 18.12 16.05 -46.04
N SER A 19 18.19 15.05 -45.15
CA SER A 19 18.96 15.08 -43.90
C SER A 19 19.72 13.77 -43.69
N ASN A 20 20.83 13.84 -42.95
CA ASN A 20 21.53 12.65 -42.46
C ASN A 20 20.75 11.89 -41.37
N ASN A 21 19.66 12.45 -40.83
CA ASN A 21 18.69 11.72 -40.01
C ASN A 21 17.57 11.21 -40.91
N VAL A 22 17.69 9.95 -41.32
CA VAL A 22 16.74 9.28 -42.21
C VAL A 22 15.63 8.67 -41.37
N THR A 23 14.40 9.12 -41.59
CA THR A 23 13.18 8.60 -40.96
C THR A 23 12.22 8.10 -42.04
N GLY A 24 11.34 7.14 -41.70
CA GLY A 24 10.27 6.68 -42.60
C GLY A 24 10.71 5.81 -43.79
N VAL A 25 11.99 5.44 -43.87
CA VAL A 25 12.49 4.47 -44.87
C VAL A 25 12.35 3.04 -44.37
N VAL A 26 12.48 2.84 -43.05
CA VAL A 26 12.10 1.60 -42.36
C VAL A 26 11.14 2.01 -41.24
N ASP A 27 10.02 1.30 -41.13
CA ASP A 27 9.00 1.60 -40.12
C ASP A 27 9.60 1.58 -38.71
N ASN A 28 9.22 2.60 -37.93
CA ASN A 28 9.65 2.79 -36.54
C ASN A 28 11.18 2.87 -36.32
N LEU A 29 11.98 3.11 -37.37
CA LEU A 29 13.42 3.35 -37.25
C LEU A 29 13.80 4.77 -37.66
N THR A 30 14.75 5.32 -36.90
CA THR A 30 15.49 6.53 -37.27
C THR A 30 16.95 6.15 -37.47
N ILE A 31 17.49 6.38 -38.66
CA ILE A 31 18.85 6.02 -39.03
C ILE A 31 19.67 7.30 -39.19
N THR A 32 20.69 7.47 -38.35
CA THR A 32 21.62 8.60 -38.45
C THR A 32 22.86 8.21 -39.27
N LEU A 33 23.01 8.79 -40.46
CA LEU A 33 24.13 8.59 -41.36
C LEU A 33 25.35 9.41 -40.91
N LYS A 34 26.48 8.74 -40.68
CA LYS A 34 27.73 9.39 -40.24
C LYS A 34 28.77 9.52 -41.36
N ALA A 35 28.87 8.51 -42.23
CA ALA A 35 29.82 8.48 -43.34
C ALA A 35 29.28 7.55 -44.44
N ALA A 36 29.79 7.74 -45.67
CA ALA A 36 29.50 6.83 -46.77
C ALA A 36 30.17 5.47 -46.53
N GLY A 37 29.45 4.39 -46.81
CA GLY A 37 29.92 3.02 -46.62
C GLY A 37 28.79 2.01 -46.68
N SER A 38 29.10 0.76 -46.32
CA SER A 38 28.13 -0.31 -46.15
C SER A 38 28.25 -0.89 -44.74
N THR A 39 27.11 -1.18 -44.11
CA THR A 39 27.03 -1.79 -42.79
C THR A 39 25.79 -2.66 -42.70
N THR A 40 25.78 -3.61 -41.78
CA THR A 40 24.60 -4.41 -41.43
C THR A 40 24.06 -3.90 -40.10
N LEU A 41 22.76 -3.61 -40.07
CA LEU A 41 22.04 -3.27 -38.84
C LEU A 41 21.28 -4.51 -38.37
N ALA A 42 21.66 -5.05 -37.22
CA ALA A 42 20.90 -6.11 -36.55
C ALA A 42 19.93 -5.45 -35.56
N VAL A 43 18.63 -5.64 -35.78
CA VAL A 43 17.59 -5.25 -34.83
C VAL A 43 17.20 -6.50 -34.05
N SER A 44 17.29 -6.44 -32.73
CA SER A 44 16.85 -7.51 -31.84
C SER A 44 15.83 -6.95 -30.85
N ARG A 45 14.94 -7.81 -30.36
CA ARG A 45 13.96 -7.45 -29.35
C ARG A 45 14.68 -7.27 -28.02
N ASP A 46 14.49 -6.12 -27.39
CA ASP A 46 14.93 -5.88 -26.02
C ASP A 46 13.79 -6.26 -25.06
N ASN A 47 14.07 -7.24 -24.21
CA ASN A 47 13.13 -7.75 -23.20
C ASN A 47 13.57 -7.37 -21.78
N GLU A 48 14.68 -6.64 -21.60
CA GLU A 48 15.22 -6.31 -20.28
C GLU A 48 14.30 -5.38 -19.49
N GLU A 49 13.68 -4.41 -20.16
CA GLU A 49 12.71 -3.50 -19.53
C GLU A 49 11.49 -4.26 -19.01
N ILE A 50 10.93 -5.18 -19.80
CA ILE A 50 9.79 -6.02 -19.36
C ILE A 50 10.18 -6.88 -18.15
N LYS A 51 11.37 -7.49 -18.17
CA LYS A 51 11.85 -8.29 -17.03
C LYS A 51 12.01 -7.42 -15.77
N ALA A 52 12.53 -6.20 -15.92
CA ALA A 52 12.70 -5.26 -14.82
C ALA A 52 11.35 -4.85 -14.23
N ASP A 53 10.36 -4.53 -15.06
CA ASP A 53 9.01 -4.17 -14.61
C ASP A 53 8.32 -5.32 -13.88
N LEU A 54 8.43 -6.55 -14.41
CA LEU A 54 7.89 -7.74 -13.76
C LEU A 54 8.59 -8.02 -12.42
N GLN A 55 9.91 -7.82 -12.34
CA GLN A 55 10.65 -7.94 -11.10
C GLN A 55 10.20 -6.90 -10.07
N ASP A 56 9.97 -5.65 -10.47
CA ASP A 56 9.45 -4.62 -9.56
C ASP A 56 8.08 -5.01 -9.01
N ILE A 57 7.17 -5.56 -9.82
CA ILE A 57 5.87 -6.05 -9.32
C ILE A 57 6.04 -7.12 -8.23
N VAL A 58 6.94 -8.08 -8.45
CA VAL A 58 7.25 -9.14 -7.47
C VAL A 58 7.83 -8.54 -6.18
N ASP A 59 8.77 -7.61 -6.32
CA ASP A 59 9.42 -6.96 -5.18
C ASP A 59 8.42 -6.10 -4.38
N LYS A 60 7.58 -5.31 -5.04
CA LYS A 60 6.53 -4.50 -4.39
C LYS A 60 5.50 -5.36 -3.68
N TYR A 61 5.09 -6.47 -4.27
CA TYR A 61 4.19 -7.42 -3.62
C TYR A 61 4.82 -8.00 -2.35
N ASN A 62 6.07 -8.47 -2.43
CA ASN A 62 6.77 -9.01 -1.26
C ASN A 62 6.98 -7.94 -0.18
N ALA A 63 7.32 -6.71 -0.56
CA ALA A 63 7.42 -5.59 0.38
C ALA A 63 6.09 -5.28 1.08
N LEU A 64 4.96 -5.29 0.35
CA LEU A 64 3.64 -5.13 0.95
C LEU A 64 3.35 -6.21 1.98
N ARG A 65 3.70 -7.47 1.68
CA ARG A 65 3.53 -8.58 2.61
C ARG A 65 4.34 -8.41 3.88
N GLU A 66 5.58 -7.94 3.78
CA GLU A 66 6.43 -7.65 4.94
C GLU A 66 5.81 -6.55 5.83
N VAL A 67 5.30 -5.48 5.22
CA VAL A 67 4.59 -4.40 5.94
C VAL A 67 3.37 -4.97 6.67
N ILE A 68 2.52 -5.75 6.00
CA ILE A 68 1.34 -6.36 6.61
C ILE A 68 1.71 -7.30 7.76
N ALA A 69 2.76 -8.10 7.60
CA ALA A 69 3.23 -9.03 8.63
C ALA A 69 3.78 -8.30 9.87
N ALA A 70 4.50 -7.19 9.66
CA ALA A 70 5.01 -6.34 10.73
C ALA A 70 3.84 -5.71 11.52
N GLU A 71 2.88 -5.09 10.83
CA GLU A 71 1.73 -4.44 11.48
C GLU A 71 0.82 -5.42 12.22
N ARG A 72 0.61 -6.63 11.66
CA ARG A 72 -0.13 -7.71 12.35
C ARG A 72 0.55 -8.17 13.64
N SER A 73 1.87 -8.06 13.73
CA SER A 73 2.63 -8.49 14.91
C SER A 73 2.69 -7.43 16.01
N ASP A 74 2.24 -6.20 15.71
CA ASP A 74 2.32 -5.05 16.60
C ASP A 74 0.94 -4.38 16.74
N SER A 75 0.77 -3.20 16.12
CA SER A 75 -0.32 -2.28 16.41
C SER A 75 -1.69 -2.71 15.84
N LEU A 76 -1.70 -3.53 14.79
CA LEU A 76 -2.90 -3.91 14.04
C LEU A 76 -3.22 -5.41 14.10
N SER A 77 -2.78 -6.10 15.16
CA SER A 77 -2.98 -7.55 15.33
C SER A 77 -4.44 -8.03 15.25
N THR A 78 -5.40 -7.17 15.61
CA THR A 78 -6.84 -7.47 15.51
C THR A 78 -7.54 -6.74 14.37
N ASP A 79 -6.80 -6.01 13.53
CA ASP A 79 -7.40 -5.23 12.44
C ASP A 79 -7.64 -6.11 11.21
N THR A 80 -8.92 -6.26 10.84
CA THR A 80 -9.34 -7.09 9.71
C THR A 80 -9.05 -6.45 8.35
N SER A 81 -8.81 -5.14 8.30
CA SER A 81 -8.51 -4.42 7.05
C SER A 81 -7.23 -4.91 6.39
N LEU A 82 -6.21 -5.29 7.19
CA LEU A 82 -4.97 -5.87 6.67
C LEU A 82 -5.21 -7.18 5.92
N GLY A 83 -6.10 -8.04 6.44
CA GLY A 83 -6.53 -9.26 5.75
C GLY A 83 -7.30 -8.97 4.46
N PHE A 84 -8.14 -7.95 4.47
CA PHE A 84 -8.88 -7.54 3.28
C PHE A 84 -7.96 -7.06 2.16
N ILE A 85 -6.94 -6.24 2.49
CA ILE A 85 -5.94 -5.75 1.52
C ILE A 85 -5.15 -6.92 0.94
N GLU A 86 -4.64 -7.82 1.79
CA GLU A 86 -3.86 -8.99 1.34
C GLU A 86 -4.67 -9.90 0.41
N ASN A 87 -5.94 -10.15 0.73
CA ASN A 87 -6.84 -10.96 -0.10
C ASN A 87 -7.15 -10.25 -1.42
N THR A 88 -7.44 -8.96 -1.40
CA THR A 88 -7.75 -8.18 -2.61
C THR A 88 -6.59 -8.26 -3.63
N VAL A 89 -5.36 -8.03 -3.17
CA VAL A 89 -4.17 -8.13 -4.03
C VAL A 89 -3.96 -9.58 -4.48
N SER A 90 -4.11 -10.54 -3.57
CA SER A 90 -3.91 -11.95 -3.87
C SER A 90 -4.93 -12.49 -4.88
N ASP A 91 -6.18 -12.05 -4.83
CA ASP A 91 -7.27 -12.44 -5.72
C ASP A 91 -7.06 -11.91 -7.13
N VAL A 92 -6.58 -10.66 -7.26
CA VAL A 92 -6.22 -10.11 -8.58
C VAL A 92 -5.08 -10.94 -9.21
N LEU A 93 -4.03 -11.21 -8.44
CA LEU A 93 -2.84 -11.94 -8.92
C LEU A 93 -3.10 -13.45 -9.14
N ASN A 94 -4.12 -14.03 -8.50
CA ASN A 94 -4.55 -15.43 -8.74
C ASN A 94 -5.63 -15.55 -9.81
N GLY A 95 -6.36 -14.47 -10.09
CA GLY A 95 -7.48 -14.49 -11.00
C GLY A 95 -7.02 -14.70 -12.43
N ALA A 96 -7.76 -15.54 -13.17
CA ALA A 96 -7.49 -15.77 -14.58
C ALA A 96 -7.60 -14.44 -15.35
N ALA A 97 -6.53 -14.05 -16.03
CA ALA A 97 -6.59 -13.11 -17.14
C ALA A 97 -7.15 -13.83 -18.38
N GLY A 98 -7.78 -13.08 -19.29
CA GLY A 98 -8.14 -13.63 -20.58
C GLY A 98 -6.91 -13.87 -21.46
N GLY A 99 -7.07 -14.58 -22.58
CA GLY A 99 -6.02 -14.73 -23.59
C GLY A 99 -5.22 -16.04 -23.52
N THR A 100 -4.04 -16.04 -24.15
CA THR A 100 -3.16 -17.21 -24.30
C THR A 100 -2.56 -17.66 -22.97
N PHE A 101 -2.11 -16.69 -22.17
CA PHE A 101 -1.68 -16.91 -20.79
C PHE A 101 -2.80 -16.44 -19.87
N GLY A 102 -3.34 -17.37 -19.09
CA GLY A 102 -4.42 -17.07 -18.15
C GLY A 102 -3.90 -16.66 -16.79
N TYR A 103 -2.67 -17.02 -16.44
CA TYR A 103 -2.15 -16.87 -15.08
C TYR A 103 -0.69 -16.42 -15.08
N LEU A 104 -0.29 -15.74 -13.99
CA LEU A 104 1.12 -15.42 -13.72
C LEU A 104 2.05 -16.64 -13.73
N ALA A 105 1.52 -17.80 -13.32
CA ALA A 105 2.27 -19.05 -13.32
C ALA A 105 2.65 -19.50 -14.74
N ASP A 106 1.85 -19.15 -15.75
CA ASP A 106 2.11 -19.52 -17.14
C ASP A 106 3.36 -18.82 -17.70
N ILE A 107 3.75 -17.69 -17.10
CA ILE A 107 4.93 -16.90 -17.47
C ILE A 107 6.09 -17.05 -16.47
N GLY A 108 6.02 -18.03 -15.57
CA GLY A 108 7.08 -18.31 -14.59
C GLY A 108 7.02 -17.47 -13.31
N ILE A 109 5.96 -16.69 -13.09
CA ILE A 109 5.77 -15.93 -11.85
C ILE A 109 4.89 -16.74 -10.89
N THR A 110 5.45 -17.15 -9.76
CA THR A 110 4.78 -18.06 -8.82
C THR A 110 4.83 -17.55 -7.40
N ARG A 111 3.97 -18.11 -6.54
CA ARG A 111 3.96 -17.88 -5.10
C ARG A 111 4.20 -19.18 -4.36
N ASP A 112 5.03 -19.13 -3.32
CA ASP A 112 5.28 -20.29 -2.48
C ASP A 112 4.17 -20.50 -1.43
N ARG A 113 4.31 -21.55 -0.59
CA ARG A 113 3.36 -21.87 0.48
C ARG A 113 3.20 -20.76 1.53
N TYR A 114 4.19 -19.88 1.63
CA TYR A 114 4.20 -18.75 2.54
C TYR A 114 3.69 -17.48 1.86
N GLY A 115 3.27 -17.54 0.59
CA GLY A 115 2.82 -16.40 -0.19
C GLY A 115 3.95 -15.52 -0.71
N VAL A 116 5.21 -15.94 -0.67
CA VAL A 116 6.33 -15.18 -1.24
C VAL A 116 6.31 -15.34 -2.75
N MET A 117 6.31 -14.24 -3.48
CA MET A 117 6.33 -14.25 -4.94
C MET A 117 7.75 -14.32 -5.47
N SER A 118 7.94 -15.04 -6.57
CA SER A 118 9.24 -15.23 -7.24
C SER A 118 9.07 -15.39 -8.74
N ILE A 119 10.14 -15.10 -9.49
CA ILE A 119 10.21 -15.26 -10.94
C ILE A 119 11.19 -16.39 -11.27
N ASP A 120 10.75 -17.35 -12.07
CA ASP A 120 11.64 -18.26 -12.78
C ASP A 120 12.13 -17.56 -14.06
N SER A 121 13.36 -17.04 -14.00
CA SER A 121 13.94 -16.30 -15.12
C SER A 121 14.07 -17.14 -16.39
N SER A 122 14.28 -18.45 -16.27
CA SER A 122 14.42 -19.33 -17.44
C SER A 122 13.10 -19.53 -18.18
N VAL A 123 12.00 -19.66 -17.43
CA VAL A 123 10.65 -19.73 -18.00
C VAL A 123 10.27 -18.38 -18.59
N LEU A 124 10.49 -17.29 -17.86
CA LEU A 124 10.16 -15.95 -18.34
C LEU A 124 10.93 -15.60 -19.61
N ASP A 125 12.24 -15.89 -19.68
CA ASP A 125 13.07 -15.69 -20.87
C ASP A 125 12.50 -16.47 -22.06
N SER A 126 12.17 -17.75 -21.86
CA SER A 126 11.60 -18.60 -22.91
C SER A 126 10.25 -18.06 -23.40
N VAL A 127 9.38 -17.61 -22.50
CA VAL A 127 8.08 -17.06 -22.87
C VAL A 127 8.22 -15.73 -23.60
N LEU A 128 9.11 -14.84 -23.16
CA LEU A 128 9.35 -13.55 -23.83
C LEU A 128 10.02 -13.69 -25.20
N GLU A 129 10.77 -14.76 -25.43
CA GLU A 129 11.31 -15.08 -26.76
C GLU A 129 10.24 -15.54 -27.75
N ASN A 130 9.26 -16.33 -27.27
CA ASN A 130 8.29 -17.00 -28.14
C ASN A 130 6.92 -16.29 -28.23
N SER A 131 6.49 -15.64 -27.15
CA SER A 131 5.13 -15.13 -26.93
C SER A 131 5.12 -13.80 -26.17
N ARG A 132 6.05 -12.89 -26.51
CA ARG A 132 6.16 -11.57 -25.88
C ARG A 132 4.83 -10.81 -25.82
N ASP A 133 4.11 -10.76 -26.93
CA ASP A 133 2.90 -9.95 -27.05
C ASP A 133 1.79 -10.51 -26.13
N ASP A 134 1.70 -11.84 -26.00
CA ASP A 134 0.80 -12.49 -25.04
C ASP A 134 1.16 -12.17 -23.58
N VAL A 135 2.46 -11.98 -23.25
CA VAL A 135 2.88 -11.53 -21.91
C VAL A 135 2.47 -10.08 -21.69
N ILE A 136 2.60 -9.21 -22.69
CA ILE A 136 2.16 -7.83 -22.58
C ILE A 136 0.65 -7.80 -22.33
N ASP A 137 -0.13 -8.52 -23.14
CA ASP A 137 -1.59 -8.58 -23.04
C ASP A 137 -2.06 -9.09 -21.66
N LEU A 138 -1.38 -10.07 -21.07
CA LEU A 138 -1.65 -10.58 -19.72
C LEU A 138 -1.69 -9.45 -18.66
N PHE A 139 -0.87 -8.41 -18.82
CA PHE A 139 -0.83 -7.29 -17.88
C PHE A 139 -1.63 -6.08 -18.36
N THR A 140 -1.58 -5.77 -19.65
CA THR A 140 -2.05 -4.47 -20.17
C THR A 140 -3.43 -4.50 -20.78
N ASP A 141 -4.04 -5.67 -20.99
CA ASP A 141 -5.41 -5.75 -21.50
C ASP A 141 -6.35 -4.87 -20.66
N GLU A 142 -7.16 -4.05 -21.32
CA GLU A 142 -7.96 -3.00 -20.67
C GLU A 142 -9.05 -3.58 -19.75
N THR A 143 -9.51 -4.80 -20.01
CA THR A 143 -10.64 -5.41 -19.29
C THR A 143 -10.19 -6.47 -18.29
N THR A 144 -9.19 -7.27 -18.66
CA THR A 144 -8.75 -8.47 -17.94
C THR A 144 -7.31 -8.42 -17.48
N GLY A 145 -6.54 -7.41 -17.92
CA GLY A 145 -5.14 -7.24 -17.62
C GLY A 145 -4.89 -7.10 -16.12
N ILE A 146 -3.87 -7.80 -15.65
CA ILE A 146 -3.54 -7.85 -14.22
C ILE A 146 -3.18 -6.45 -13.70
N ALA A 147 -2.47 -5.64 -14.47
CA ALA A 147 -2.05 -4.31 -14.04
C ALA A 147 -3.24 -3.35 -13.88
N HIS A 148 -4.18 -3.33 -14.83
CA HIS A 148 -5.40 -2.52 -14.74
C HIS A 148 -6.25 -2.92 -13.54
N ARG A 149 -6.51 -4.23 -13.38
CA ARG A 149 -7.30 -4.74 -12.25
C ARG A 149 -6.63 -4.41 -10.91
N LEU A 150 -5.32 -4.56 -10.83
CA LEU A 150 -4.58 -4.23 -9.60
C LEU A 150 -4.66 -2.73 -9.32
N TYR A 151 -4.49 -1.89 -10.33
CA TYR A 151 -4.61 -0.43 -10.21
C TYR A 151 -5.99 -0.02 -9.71
N ASP A 152 -7.07 -0.54 -10.29
CA ASP A 152 -8.44 -0.21 -9.88
C ASP A 152 -8.72 -0.61 -8.43
N HIS A 153 -8.33 -1.83 -8.05
CA HIS A 153 -8.54 -2.32 -6.69
C HIS A 153 -7.69 -1.58 -5.65
N LEU A 154 -6.42 -1.28 -5.97
CA LEU A 154 -5.56 -0.49 -5.09
C LEU A 154 -6.06 0.95 -4.97
N THR A 155 -6.51 1.55 -6.06
CA THR A 155 -7.10 2.90 -6.06
C THR A 155 -8.31 2.93 -5.14
N ALA A 156 -9.25 1.99 -5.28
CA ALA A 156 -10.42 1.91 -4.40
C ALA A 156 -10.08 1.74 -2.91
N LEU A 157 -8.93 1.16 -2.57
CA LEU A 157 -8.46 1.03 -1.19
C LEU A 157 -7.91 2.34 -0.61
N ILE A 158 -7.23 3.15 -1.44
CA ILE A 158 -6.48 4.34 -1.02
C ILE A 158 -7.18 5.67 -1.36
N ASP A 159 -8.27 5.64 -2.12
CA ASP A 159 -9.05 6.82 -2.47
C ASP A 159 -9.67 7.50 -1.23
N THR A 160 -10.21 8.70 -1.39
CA THR A 160 -10.73 9.53 -0.29
C THR A 160 -11.80 8.83 0.55
N ASP A 161 -12.67 8.05 -0.10
CA ASP A 161 -13.71 7.24 0.56
C ASP A 161 -13.29 5.77 0.70
N GLY A 162 -12.01 5.48 0.48
CA GLY A 162 -11.42 4.15 0.52
C GLY A 162 -11.30 3.58 1.93
N LEU A 163 -10.97 2.29 2.00
CA LEU A 163 -10.88 1.54 3.25
C LEU A 163 -9.90 2.18 4.24
N ILE A 164 -8.73 2.61 3.76
CA ILE A 164 -7.66 3.09 4.64
C ILE A 164 -8.06 4.40 5.32
N LEU A 165 -8.55 5.37 4.55
CA LEU A 165 -8.96 6.67 5.09
C LEU A 165 -10.20 6.54 5.98
N THR A 166 -11.20 5.76 5.57
CA THR A 166 -12.38 5.49 6.41
C THR A 166 -12.00 4.86 7.75
N ARG A 167 -11.02 3.95 7.76
CA ARG A 167 -10.53 3.32 8.98
C ARG A 167 -9.80 4.33 9.86
N GLN A 168 -8.97 5.20 9.28
CA GLN A 168 -8.28 6.27 9.98
C GLN A 168 -9.26 7.26 10.62
N ASP A 169 -10.29 7.68 9.90
CA ASP A 169 -11.32 8.60 10.40
C ASP A 169 -12.11 7.98 11.56
N SER A 170 -12.50 6.71 11.44
CA SER A 170 -13.17 6.00 12.54
C SER A 170 -12.30 5.90 13.81
N LEU A 171 -10.99 5.71 13.65
CA LEU A 171 -10.06 5.68 14.78
C LEU A 171 -9.88 7.06 15.41
N ASN A 172 -9.85 8.13 14.61
CA ASN A 172 -9.81 9.50 15.11
C ASN A 172 -11.08 9.86 15.89
N VAL A 173 -12.27 9.53 15.38
CA VAL A 173 -13.52 9.75 16.11
C VAL A 173 -13.52 9.00 17.45
N ARG A 174 -13.08 7.73 17.44
CA ARG A 174 -12.98 6.96 18.68
C ARG A 174 -11.99 7.56 19.68
N LYS A 175 -10.90 8.13 19.19
CA LYS A 175 -9.93 8.85 20.02
C LYS A 175 -10.58 10.06 20.67
N ASP A 176 -11.27 10.89 19.90
CA ASP A 176 -11.94 12.09 20.40
C ASP A 176 -13.00 11.74 21.47
N ASP A 177 -13.78 10.68 21.24
CA ASP A 177 -14.77 10.18 22.22
C ASP A 177 -14.11 9.69 23.52
N LEU A 178 -12.92 9.08 23.44
CA LEU A 178 -12.17 8.64 24.61
C LEU A 178 -11.61 9.83 25.39
N GLU A 179 -11.09 10.86 24.71
CA GLU A 179 -10.62 12.10 25.36
C GLU A 179 -11.77 12.82 26.09
N LEU A 180 -12.97 12.87 25.50
CA LEU A 180 -14.15 13.42 26.17
C LEU A 180 -14.61 12.57 27.37
N SER A 181 -14.44 11.24 27.29
CA SER A 181 -14.77 10.34 28.40
C SER A 181 -13.81 10.51 29.58
N GLU A 182 -12.52 10.73 29.29
CA GLU A 182 -11.49 11.02 30.28
C GLU A 182 -11.82 12.30 31.07
N ILE A 183 -12.08 13.42 30.38
CA ILE A 183 -12.45 14.70 31.01
C ILE A 183 -13.65 14.52 31.94
N ARG A 184 -14.68 13.78 31.51
CA ARG A 184 -15.88 13.54 32.34
C ARG A 184 -15.57 12.69 33.58
N LEU A 185 -14.69 11.71 33.45
CA LEU A 185 -14.28 10.89 34.59
C LEU A 185 -13.49 11.71 35.61
N GLU A 186 -12.63 12.61 35.16
CA GLU A 186 -11.92 13.56 36.02
C GLU A 186 -12.92 14.43 36.81
N GLU A 187 -13.90 15.03 36.15
CA GLU A 187 -14.95 15.83 36.83
C GLU A 187 -15.75 15.02 37.87
N ILE A 188 -16.03 13.74 37.59
CA ILE A 188 -16.71 12.84 38.51
C ILE A 188 -15.84 12.56 39.74
N ILE A 189 -14.54 12.32 39.53
CA ILE A 189 -13.57 12.06 40.60
C ILE A 189 -13.45 13.29 41.51
N ASP A 190 -13.31 14.48 40.94
CA ASP A 190 -13.21 15.74 41.69
C ASP A 190 -14.45 15.97 42.55
N THR A 191 -15.64 15.81 41.96
CA THR A 191 -16.90 15.96 42.68
C THR A 191 -17.04 14.94 43.82
N TYR A 192 -16.56 13.71 43.59
CA TYR A 192 -16.55 12.66 44.58
C TYR A 192 -15.61 12.99 45.75
N GLU A 193 -14.42 13.49 45.46
CA GLU A 193 -13.44 13.94 46.45
C GLU A 193 -13.99 15.08 47.29
N GLU A 194 -14.53 16.14 46.68
CA GLU A 194 -15.14 17.24 47.42
C GLU A 194 -16.26 16.78 48.36
N ARG A 195 -17.07 15.84 47.90
CA ARG A 195 -18.16 15.27 48.67
C ARG A 195 -17.63 14.48 49.87
N LEU A 196 -16.56 13.70 49.69
CA LEU A 196 -15.90 13.00 50.79
C LEU A 196 -15.30 13.98 51.80
N VAL A 197 -14.59 15.02 51.35
CA VAL A 197 -14.03 16.06 52.22
C VAL A 197 -15.14 16.71 53.07
N ARG A 198 -16.28 17.05 52.45
CA ARG A 198 -17.45 17.59 53.16
C ARG A 198 -18.05 16.60 54.17
N GLN A 199 -18.07 15.31 53.85
CA GLN A 199 -18.56 14.28 54.79
C GLN A 199 -17.63 14.10 55.99
N PHE A 200 -16.31 14.06 55.77
CA PHE A 200 -15.33 13.97 56.85
C PHE A 200 -15.37 15.18 57.76
N ALA A 201 -15.42 16.40 57.21
CA ALA A 201 -15.55 17.62 58.02
C ALA A 201 -16.83 17.61 58.90
N ARG A 202 -17.94 17.05 58.40
CA ARG A 202 -19.17 16.87 59.20
C ARG A 202 -19.02 15.80 60.27
N LEU A 203 -18.35 14.68 59.96
CA LEU A 203 -18.05 13.65 60.95
C LEU A 203 -17.19 14.21 62.08
N ASP A 204 -16.18 15.03 61.77
CA ASP A 204 -15.34 15.69 62.78
C ASP A 204 -16.17 16.62 63.69
N GLN A 205 -17.10 17.39 63.11
CA GLN A 205 -18.02 18.23 63.90
C GLN A 205 -18.94 17.40 64.81
N VAL A 206 -19.44 16.27 64.32
CA VAL A 206 -20.27 15.36 65.11
C VAL A 206 -19.46 14.72 66.24
N VAL A 207 -18.23 14.30 65.99
CA VAL A 207 -17.31 13.77 67.01
C VAL A 207 -17.01 14.83 68.08
N ALA A 208 -16.67 16.05 67.69
CA ALA A 208 -16.44 17.15 68.63
C ALA A 208 -17.70 17.47 69.47
N SER A 209 -18.90 17.39 68.87
CA SER A 209 -20.15 17.55 69.60
C SER A 209 -20.38 16.41 70.61
N PHE A 210 -20.04 15.16 70.26
CA PHE A 210 -20.12 14.05 71.20
C PHE A 210 -19.12 14.18 72.35
N GLU A 211 -17.89 14.62 72.09
CA GLU A 211 -16.89 14.91 73.13
C GLU A 211 -17.38 16.01 74.09
N GLY A 212 -17.97 17.08 73.56
CA GLY A 212 -18.56 18.15 74.37
C GLY A 212 -19.72 17.65 75.24
N ILE A 213 -20.59 16.79 74.70
CA ILE A 213 -21.68 16.15 75.47
C ILE A 213 -21.11 15.23 76.56
N SER A 214 -20.09 14.42 76.25
CA SER A 214 -19.42 13.56 77.23
C SER A 214 -18.85 14.37 78.38
N SER A 215 -18.12 15.45 78.07
CA SER A 215 -17.56 16.35 79.08
C SER A 215 -18.64 17.02 79.94
N TYR A 216 -19.76 17.44 79.34
CA TYR A 216 -20.90 17.99 80.09
C TYR A 216 -21.49 16.96 81.05
N LEU A 217 -21.69 15.71 80.59
CA LEU A 217 -22.21 14.62 81.42
C LEU A 217 -21.24 14.26 82.56
N GLU A 218 -19.94 14.19 82.29
CA GLU A 218 -18.91 13.98 83.32
C GLU A 218 -18.92 15.09 84.38
N ASN A 219 -19.07 16.35 83.97
CA ASN A 219 -19.17 17.48 84.91
C ASN A 219 -20.45 17.44 85.76
N GLN A 220 -21.59 17.01 85.19
CA GLN A 220 -22.84 16.83 85.94
C GLN A 220 -22.78 15.66 86.93
N LEU A 221 -22.12 14.56 86.56
CA LEU A 221 -21.93 13.39 87.41
C LEU A 221 -20.93 13.66 88.54
N SER A 222 -19.88 14.43 88.28
CA SER A 222 -18.88 14.81 89.29
C SER A 222 -19.36 15.90 90.25
N SER A 223 -20.32 16.75 89.85
CA SER A 223 -20.92 17.75 90.76
C SER A 223 -22.09 17.23 91.61
N ASN A 224 -22.59 16.01 91.33
CA ASN A 224 -23.63 15.33 92.12
C ASN A 224 -23.07 14.27 93.09
N ASN A 225 -21.76 14.29 93.35
CA ASN A 225 -21.09 13.57 94.45
C ASN A 225 -20.40 14.58 95.37
#